data_AF-A0A1F9Z595-F1
#
_entry.id   AF-A0A1F9Z595-F1
#
_cell.length_a   1.000
_cell.length_b   1.000
_cell.length_c   1.000
_cell.angle_alpha   90.00
_cell.angle_beta   90.00
_cell.angle_gamma   90.00
#
_symmetry.space_group_name_H-M   'P 1'
#
loop_
_entity.id
_entity.type
_entity.pdbx_description
1 polymer ?
#
loop_
_entity_poly.entity_id
_entity_poly.type
_entity_poly.pdbx_seq_one_letter_code
_entity_poly.pdbx_strand_id
1 'polypeptide(L)'
;MIIVLLFSLLILFLIFKSLGMVFKGFKESFGFGILLSALFLFTVVVPLYLMIFVFIQPIPAHNPKIFYAVFTIFFTLVVAIALAYYVMSNKKPGNVKYGVLKQASRWNAVGFTLAAAFLLIFLPKIMVLKQLNAHAENLGNLQRLRMVISEYYKIHKNYPPDLSMLEEVPYLDVWAKDSNGKLHHHKKTNEVVLLPNIYDSDFEVEFLFNDTVVKSSGTESYPEKVSLVGDFNGFDMESDVMTKDNNQFHVIKILKAGIYRFGFVVDGELQGLVKEEIVFPSSYDNILVRPVGLKDEGKWGYDPAIGYVFIDCTGVDAKSYQPLYNY
;
A
#
# COMPACT_ATOMS: atom_id res chain seq x y z
N MET A 1 -26.09 -1.16 -7.90
CA MET A 1 -26.45 -2.33 -8.73
C MET A 1 -27.10 -1.95 -10.06
N ILE A 2 -28.17 -1.14 -10.08
CA ILE A 2 -28.88 -0.72 -11.32
C ILE A 2 -27.98 0.02 -12.32
N ILE A 3 -27.11 0.93 -11.84
CA ILE A 3 -26.17 1.67 -12.69
C ILE A 3 -25.18 0.72 -13.40
N VAL A 4 -24.68 -0.29 -12.69
CA VAL A 4 -23.74 -1.29 -13.25
C VAL A 4 -24.44 -2.16 -14.29
N LEU A 5 -25.71 -2.52 -14.05
CA LEU A 5 -26.53 -3.29 -15.01
C LEU A 5 -26.77 -2.49 -16.31
N LEU A 6 -27.17 -1.22 -16.18
CA LEU A 6 -27.40 -0.31 -17.32
C LEU A 6 -26.11 -0.08 -18.13
N PHE A 7 -24.98 0.08 -17.44
CA PHE A 7 -23.68 0.24 -18.08
C PHE A 7 -23.26 -1.03 -18.83
N SER A 8 -23.49 -2.21 -18.24
CA SER A 8 -23.22 -3.51 -18.87
C SER A 8 -24.07 -3.74 -20.13
N LEU A 9 -25.35 -3.38 -20.09
CA LEU A 9 -26.25 -3.44 -21.25
C LEU A 9 -25.84 -2.48 -22.36
N LEU A 10 -25.40 -1.26 -22.02
CA LEU A 10 -24.91 -0.28 -22.99
C LEU A 10 -23.65 -0.80 -23.70
N ILE A 11 -22.71 -1.39 -22.95
CA ILE A 11 -21.51 -2.02 -23.50
C ILE A 11 -21.88 -3.15 -24.46
N LEU A 12 -22.77 -4.06 -24.04
CA LEU A 12 -23.26 -5.17 -24.87
C LEU A 12 -23.90 -4.67 -26.17
N PHE A 13 -24.70 -3.61 -26.10
CA PHE A 13 -25.29 -2.97 -27.26
C PHE A 13 -24.23 -2.41 -28.22
N LEU A 14 -23.20 -1.75 -27.70
CA LEU A 14 -22.08 -1.24 -28.49
C LEU A 14 -21.27 -2.38 -29.13
N ILE A 15 -21.08 -3.50 -28.43
CA ILE A 15 -20.44 -4.72 -28.96
C ILE A 15 -21.21 -5.22 -30.19
N PHE A 16 -22.51 -5.47 -30.03
CA PHE A 16 -23.34 -6.02 -31.11
C PHE A 16 -23.41 -5.09 -32.31
N LYS A 17 -23.57 -3.79 -32.08
CA LYS A 17 -23.60 -2.78 -33.15
C LYS A 17 -22.27 -2.75 -33.93
N SER A 18 -21.16 -2.87 -33.22
CA SER A 18 -19.82 -2.88 -33.83
C SER A 18 -19.55 -4.17 -34.60
N LEU A 19 -19.99 -5.34 -34.11
CA LEU A 19 -19.94 -6.60 -34.86
C LEU A 19 -20.68 -6.49 -36.20
N GLY A 20 -21.85 -5.84 -36.21
CA GLY A 20 -22.63 -5.61 -37.43
C GLY A 20 -21.86 -4.78 -38.47
N MET A 21 -21.08 -3.79 -38.02
CA MET A 21 -20.19 -3.02 -38.90
C MET A 21 -19.05 -3.87 -39.45
N VAL A 22 -18.44 -4.73 -38.62
CA VAL A 22 -17.39 -5.66 -39.06
C VAL A 22 -17.89 -6.59 -40.17
N PHE A 23 -19.07 -7.20 -39.99
CA PHE A 23 -19.67 -8.07 -41.00
C PHE A 23 -20.00 -7.35 -42.30
N LYS A 24 -20.53 -6.12 -42.24
CA LYS A 24 -20.72 -5.28 -43.43
C LYS A 24 -19.39 -4.99 -44.12
N GLY A 25 -18.34 -4.70 -43.35
CA GLY A 25 -17.00 -4.48 -43.87
C GLY A 25 -16.47 -5.65 -44.68
N PHE A 26 -16.62 -6.88 -44.17
CA PHE A 26 -16.22 -8.09 -44.91
C PHE A 26 -17.04 -8.35 -46.18
N LYS A 27 -18.31 -7.93 -46.23
CA LYS A 27 -19.13 -8.01 -47.44
C LYS A 27 -18.67 -7.04 -48.53
N GLU A 28 -18.18 -5.86 -48.16
CA GLU A 28 -17.70 -4.86 -49.12
C GLU A 28 -16.29 -5.18 -49.62
N SER A 29 -15.35 -5.45 -48.71
CA SER A 29 -14.04 -5.98 -49.09
C SER A 29 -13.36 -6.67 -47.92
N PHE A 30 -12.61 -7.73 -48.23
CA PHE A 30 -11.85 -8.47 -47.22
C PHE A 30 -10.88 -7.58 -46.41
N GLY A 31 -10.25 -6.60 -47.07
CA GLY A 31 -9.33 -5.66 -46.40
C GLY A 31 -10.04 -4.72 -45.43
N PHE A 32 -11.22 -4.22 -45.81
CA PHE A 32 -12.02 -3.34 -44.96
C PHE A 32 -12.62 -4.08 -43.75
N GLY A 33 -13.03 -5.34 -43.94
CA GLY A 33 -13.45 -6.21 -42.83
C GLY A 33 -12.36 -6.46 -41.79
N ILE A 34 -11.10 -6.68 -42.23
CA ILE A 34 -9.95 -6.81 -41.30
C ILE A 34 -9.71 -5.52 -40.52
N LEU A 35 -9.75 -4.36 -41.19
CA LEU A 35 -9.56 -3.07 -40.54
C LEU A 35 -10.61 -2.83 -39.45
N LEU A 36 -11.90 -3.06 -39.76
CA LEU A 36 -12.98 -2.91 -38.81
C LEU A 36 -12.90 -3.92 -37.66
N SER A 37 -12.44 -5.14 -37.92
CA SER A 37 -12.22 -6.16 -36.88
C SER A 37 -11.14 -5.73 -35.90
N ALA A 38 -10.03 -5.19 -36.41
CA ALA A 38 -8.97 -4.62 -35.57
C ALA A 38 -9.52 -3.42 -34.78
N LEU A 39 -10.23 -2.49 -35.43
CA LEU A 39 -10.81 -1.35 -34.74
C LEU A 39 -11.75 -1.79 -33.61
N PHE A 40 -12.58 -2.81 -33.86
CA PHE A 40 -13.50 -3.38 -32.89
C PHE A 40 -12.78 -4.04 -31.70
N LEU A 41 -11.74 -4.83 -31.98
CA LEU A 41 -10.93 -5.46 -30.94
C LEU A 41 -10.34 -4.40 -30.00
N PHE A 42 -9.79 -3.30 -30.55
CA PHE A 42 -9.09 -2.29 -29.74
C PHE A 42 -9.99 -1.25 -29.08
N THR A 43 -11.13 -0.91 -29.70
CA THR A 43 -12.05 0.10 -29.14
C THR A 43 -13.09 -0.48 -28.20
N VAL A 44 -13.38 -1.78 -28.32
CA VAL A 44 -14.44 -2.42 -27.54
C VAL A 44 -13.90 -3.57 -26.71
N VAL A 45 -13.22 -4.54 -27.31
CA VAL A 45 -12.81 -5.77 -26.59
C VAL A 45 -11.70 -5.49 -25.58
N VAL A 46 -10.65 -4.76 -25.96
CA VAL A 46 -9.52 -4.43 -25.07
C VAL A 46 -9.96 -3.52 -23.91
N PRO A 47 -10.70 -2.42 -24.11
CA PRO A 47 -11.15 -1.59 -23.00
C PRO A 47 -12.13 -2.31 -22.10
N LEU A 48 -13.02 -3.14 -22.65
CA LEU A 48 -13.93 -3.95 -21.85
C LEU A 48 -13.19 -5.00 -21.03
N TYR A 49 -12.22 -5.68 -21.63
CA TYR A 49 -11.36 -6.63 -20.94
C TYR A 49 -10.61 -5.93 -19.82
N LEU A 50 -9.98 -4.78 -20.09
CA LEU A 50 -9.31 -3.96 -19.07
C LEU A 50 -10.27 -3.48 -17.98
N MET A 51 -11.50 -3.10 -18.33
CA MET A 51 -12.50 -2.67 -17.35
C MET A 51 -12.95 -3.84 -16.46
N ILE A 52 -13.28 -5.00 -17.04
CA ILE A 52 -13.57 -6.22 -16.28
C ILE A 52 -12.38 -6.60 -15.39
N PHE A 53 -11.17 -6.46 -15.91
CA PHE A 53 -9.95 -6.80 -15.20
C PHE A 53 -9.64 -5.84 -14.04
N VAL A 54 -9.87 -4.53 -14.21
CA VAL A 54 -9.69 -3.52 -13.17
C VAL A 54 -10.80 -3.58 -12.11
N PHE A 55 -12.05 -3.85 -12.50
CA PHE A 55 -13.20 -3.75 -11.60
C PHE A 55 -13.70 -5.07 -11.03
N ILE A 56 -13.47 -6.22 -11.69
CA ILE A 56 -14.13 -7.49 -11.34
C ILE A 56 -13.14 -8.53 -10.78
N GLN A 57 -11.87 -8.52 -11.20
CA GLN A 57 -10.89 -9.47 -10.70
C GLN A 57 -10.03 -8.81 -9.61
N PRO A 58 -10.24 -9.11 -8.32
CA PRO A 58 -9.26 -8.75 -7.31
C PRO A 58 -7.95 -9.43 -7.68
N ILE A 59 -6.91 -8.64 -8.01
CA ILE A 59 -5.56 -9.16 -8.24
C ILE A 59 -5.25 -10.14 -7.10
N PRO A 60 -5.00 -11.43 -7.38
CA PRO A 60 -4.86 -12.43 -6.34
C PRO A 60 -3.71 -12.03 -5.43
N ALA A 61 -4.04 -11.68 -4.18
CA ALA A 61 -3.09 -11.13 -3.22
C ALA A 61 -1.90 -12.08 -2.98
N HIS A 62 -2.11 -13.39 -3.17
CA HIS A 62 -1.09 -14.41 -2.90
C HIS A 62 -0.06 -14.63 -4.01
N ASN A 63 -0.23 -14.10 -5.22
CA ASN A 63 0.80 -14.27 -6.27
C ASN A 63 0.75 -13.20 -7.37
N PRO A 64 1.06 -11.93 -7.05
CA PRO A 64 1.11 -10.86 -8.05
C PRO A 64 2.13 -11.17 -9.17
N LYS A 65 3.19 -11.95 -8.88
CA LYS A 65 4.21 -12.34 -9.87
C LYS A 65 3.66 -13.17 -11.03
N ILE A 66 2.76 -14.12 -10.76
CA ILE A 66 2.14 -14.95 -11.82
C ILE A 66 1.24 -14.07 -12.68
N PHE A 67 0.51 -13.14 -12.05
CA PHE A 67 -0.30 -12.16 -12.74
C PHE A 67 0.53 -11.25 -13.66
N TYR A 68 1.65 -10.70 -13.17
CA TYR A 68 2.57 -9.93 -14.01
C TYR A 68 3.15 -10.79 -15.14
N ALA A 69 3.52 -12.05 -14.88
CA ALA A 69 4.05 -12.94 -15.90
C ALA A 69 3.04 -13.23 -17.01
N VAL A 70 1.79 -13.57 -16.67
CA VAL A 70 0.73 -13.81 -17.67
C VAL A 70 0.41 -12.55 -18.45
N PHE A 71 0.35 -11.40 -17.79
CA PHE A 71 0.11 -10.11 -18.44
C PHE A 71 1.25 -9.73 -19.38
N THR A 72 2.51 -9.86 -18.94
CA THR A 72 3.69 -9.62 -19.77
C THR A 72 3.72 -10.57 -20.95
N ILE A 73 3.43 -11.86 -20.78
CA ILE A 73 3.35 -12.83 -21.89
C ILE A 73 2.28 -12.40 -22.90
N PHE A 74 1.07 -12.08 -22.44
CA PHE A 74 -0.03 -11.64 -23.32
C PHE A 74 0.35 -10.36 -24.08
N PHE A 75 0.86 -9.34 -23.38
CA PHE A 75 1.29 -8.09 -23.99
C PHE A 75 2.41 -8.31 -25.02
N THR A 76 3.41 -9.14 -24.68
CA THR A 76 4.53 -9.45 -25.57
C THR A 76 4.07 -10.19 -26.82
N LEU A 77 3.17 -11.16 -26.68
CA LEU A 77 2.57 -11.90 -27.80
C LEU A 77 1.85 -10.94 -28.76
N VAL A 78 1.06 -10.05 -28.18
CA VAL A 78 0.23 -9.11 -28.92
C VAL A 78 1.08 -8.05 -29.64
N VAL A 79 2.13 -7.53 -29.00
CA VAL A 79 3.12 -6.65 -29.64
C VAL A 79 3.88 -7.39 -30.74
N ALA A 80 4.29 -8.65 -30.51
CA ALA A 80 4.99 -9.45 -31.50
C ALA A 80 4.13 -9.72 -32.76
N ILE A 81 2.83 -9.98 -32.57
CA ILE A 81 1.87 -10.13 -33.69
C ILE A 81 1.76 -8.80 -34.45
N ALA A 82 1.61 -7.67 -33.77
CA ALA A 82 1.55 -6.36 -34.41
C ALA A 82 2.85 -6.03 -35.19
N LEU A 83 4.01 -6.36 -34.61
CA LEU A 83 5.33 -6.16 -35.23
C LEU A 83 5.51 -7.05 -36.46
N ALA A 84 5.14 -8.33 -36.37
CA ALA A 84 5.18 -9.26 -37.49
C ALA A 84 4.29 -8.78 -38.65
N TYR A 85 3.07 -8.32 -38.35
CA TYR A 85 2.18 -7.72 -39.34
C TYR A 85 2.76 -6.45 -39.96
N TYR A 86 3.38 -5.57 -39.15
CA TYR A 86 4.06 -4.37 -39.66
C TYR A 86 5.20 -4.73 -40.62
N VAL A 87 6.08 -5.66 -40.25
CA VAL A 87 7.20 -6.13 -41.08
C VAL A 87 6.72 -6.78 -42.38
N MET A 88 5.69 -7.64 -42.31
CA MET A 88 5.10 -8.24 -43.50
C MET A 88 4.47 -7.20 -44.43
N SER A 89 3.86 -6.15 -43.87
CA SER A 89 3.23 -5.08 -44.66
C SER A 89 4.23 -4.27 -45.48
N ASN A 90 5.47 -4.10 -44.99
CA ASN A 90 6.52 -3.33 -45.66
C ASN A 90 7.25 -4.11 -46.78
N LYS A 91 7.11 -5.44 -46.88
CA LYS A 91 7.79 -6.24 -47.92
C LYS A 91 7.15 -6.16 -49.32
N LYS A 92 5.93 -5.65 -49.47
CA LYS A 92 5.22 -5.54 -50.78
C LYS A 92 4.46 -4.20 -50.94
N PRO A 93 5.17 -3.09 -51.22
CA PRO A 93 4.60 -1.73 -51.13
C PRO A 93 3.57 -1.33 -52.20
N GLY A 94 3.30 -2.15 -53.22
CA GLY A 94 2.39 -1.80 -54.33
C GLY A 94 0.96 -2.37 -54.27
N ASN A 95 0.62 -3.18 -53.26
CA ASN A 95 -0.66 -3.87 -53.23
C ASN A 95 -1.61 -3.19 -52.22
N VAL A 96 -2.79 -2.75 -52.67
CA VAL A 96 -3.78 -1.99 -51.88
C VAL A 96 -4.16 -2.72 -50.58
N LYS A 97 -4.19 -4.06 -50.58
CA LYS A 97 -4.39 -4.87 -49.37
C LYS A 97 -3.34 -4.61 -48.29
N TYR A 98 -2.09 -4.32 -48.68
CA TYR A 98 -0.97 -4.07 -47.77
C TYR A 98 -0.99 -2.64 -47.21
N GLY A 99 -1.57 -1.68 -47.93
CA GLY A 99 -1.78 -0.31 -47.44
C GLY A 99 -2.76 -0.26 -46.26
N VAL A 100 -3.89 -0.96 -46.37
CA VAL A 100 -4.89 -1.08 -45.29
C VAL A 100 -4.29 -1.80 -44.08
N LEU A 101 -3.54 -2.88 -44.30
CA LEU A 101 -2.84 -3.60 -43.23
C LEU A 101 -1.80 -2.73 -42.52
N LYS A 102 -1.05 -1.94 -43.27
CA LYS A 102 -0.05 -1.00 -42.72
C LYS A 102 -0.72 0.03 -41.82
N GLN A 103 -1.87 0.58 -42.24
CA GLN A 103 -2.62 1.54 -41.44
C GLN A 103 -3.26 0.91 -40.21
N ALA A 104 -3.81 -0.30 -40.32
CA ALA A 104 -4.30 -1.07 -39.17
C ALA A 104 -3.18 -1.34 -38.15
N SER A 105 -1.98 -1.72 -38.61
CA SER A 105 -0.83 -1.96 -37.71
C SER A 105 -0.41 -0.69 -36.95
N ARG A 106 -0.48 0.49 -37.61
CA ARG A 106 -0.17 1.78 -36.97
C ARG A 106 -1.19 2.11 -35.88
N TRP A 107 -2.48 1.92 -36.15
CA TRP A 107 -3.53 2.15 -35.16
C TRP A 107 -3.43 1.17 -33.98
N ASN A 108 -3.10 -0.09 -34.25
CA ASN A 108 -2.83 -1.07 -33.19
C ASN A 108 -1.63 -0.67 -32.34
N ALA A 109 -0.54 -0.20 -32.95
CA ALA A 109 0.63 0.29 -32.22
C ALA A 109 0.27 1.48 -31.31
N VAL A 110 -0.50 2.45 -31.83
CA VAL A 110 -1.00 3.58 -31.02
C VAL A 110 -1.89 3.08 -29.88
N GLY A 111 -2.81 2.15 -30.13
CA GLY A 111 -3.67 1.55 -29.12
C GLY A 111 -2.89 0.86 -28.01
N PHE A 112 -1.83 0.11 -28.34
CA PHE A 112 -0.97 -0.52 -27.33
C PHE A 112 -0.15 0.49 -26.55
N THR A 113 0.40 1.51 -27.19
CA THR A 113 1.12 2.57 -26.49
C THR A 113 0.21 3.28 -25.49
N LEU A 114 -1.03 3.58 -25.88
CA LEU A 114 -2.02 4.19 -24.99
C LEU A 114 -2.42 3.25 -23.84
N ALA A 115 -2.65 1.96 -24.11
CA ALA A 115 -2.97 0.98 -23.07
C ALA A 115 -1.81 0.78 -22.09
N ALA A 116 -0.57 0.71 -22.59
CA ALA A 116 0.63 0.61 -21.77
C ALA A 116 0.83 1.87 -20.92
N ALA A 117 0.66 3.07 -21.50
CA ALA A 117 0.71 4.32 -20.77
C ALA A 117 -0.38 4.40 -19.69
N PHE A 118 -1.62 4.00 -20.03
CA PHE A 118 -2.71 3.92 -19.06
C PHE A 118 -2.34 3.00 -17.89
N LEU A 119 -1.83 1.81 -18.15
CA LEU A 119 -1.44 0.89 -17.08
C LEU A 119 -0.29 1.44 -16.23
N LEU A 120 0.74 2.03 -16.85
CA LEU A 120 1.85 2.64 -16.10
C LEU A 120 1.38 3.79 -15.19
N ILE A 121 0.40 4.57 -15.64
CA ILE A 121 -0.14 5.72 -14.88
C ILE A 121 -1.14 5.30 -13.81
N PHE A 122 -2.03 4.36 -14.12
CA PHE A 122 -3.18 4.02 -13.27
C PHE A 122 -2.96 2.80 -12.38
N LEU A 123 -2.12 1.84 -12.77
CA LEU A 123 -1.87 0.65 -11.96
C LEU A 123 -1.30 0.99 -10.56
N PRO A 124 -0.31 1.90 -10.42
CA PRO A 124 0.16 2.31 -9.10
C PRO A 124 -0.96 2.91 -8.26
N LYS A 125 -1.82 3.75 -8.86
CA LYS A 125 -2.96 4.37 -8.19
C LYS A 125 -4.00 3.34 -7.72
N ILE A 126 -4.27 2.32 -8.53
CA ILE A 126 -5.18 1.21 -8.17
C ILE A 126 -4.62 0.43 -6.97
N MET A 127 -3.30 0.17 -6.94
CA MET A 127 -2.67 -0.49 -5.79
C MET A 127 -2.79 0.35 -4.51
N VAL A 128 -2.56 1.66 -4.60
CA VAL A 128 -2.74 2.59 -3.47
C VAL A 128 -4.19 2.59 -2.99
N LEU A 129 -5.17 2.64 -3.90
CA LEU A 129 -6.59 2.58 -3.53
C LEU A 129 -6.95 1.26 -2.84
N LYS A 130 -6.39 0.13 -3.29
CA LYS A 130 -6.59 -1.17 -2.65
C LYS A 130 -6.01 -1.19 -1.23
N GLN A 131 -4.82 -0.63 -1.04
CA GLN A 131 -4.20 -0.48 0.28
C GLN A 131 -5.05 0.39 1.18
N LEU A 132 -5.46 1.57 0.72
CA LEU A 132 -6.34 2.48 1.47
C LEU A 132 -7.65 1.80 1.88
N ASN A 133 -8.25 1.01 0.98
CA ASN A 133 -9.45 0.25 1.31
C ASN A 133 -9.20 -0.79 2.41
N ALA A 134 -8.10 -1.55 2.34
CA ALA A 134 -7.73 -2.51 3.38
C ALA A 134 -7.47 -1.81 4.74
N HIS A 135 -6.78 -0.67 4.74
CA HIS A 135 -6.56 0.13 5.95
C HIS A 135 -7.86 0.66 6.55
N ALA A 136 -8.77 1.18 5.72
CA ALA A 136 -10.08 1.65 6.17
C ALA A 136 -10.92 0.50 6.77
N GLU A 137 -10.89 -0.68 6.15
CA GLU A 137 -11.55 -1.88 6.66
C GLU A 137 -10.95 -2.32 8.01
N ASN A 138 -9.62 -2.36 8.12
CA ASN A 138 -8.94 -2.69 9.38
C ASN A 138 -9.27 -1.69 10.49
N LEU A 139 -9.33 -0.40 10.20
CA LEU A 139 -9.72 0.62 11.17
C LEU A 139 -11.17 0.41 11.64
N GLY A 140 -12.09 0.14 10.72
CA GLY A 140 -13.48 -0.19 11.06
C GLY A 140 -13.58 -1.46 11.90
N ASN A 141 -12.77 -2.48 11.61
CA ASN A 141 -12.69 -3.72 12.37
C ASN A 141 -12.14 -3.47 13.78
N LEU A 142 -11.08 -2.67 13.90
CA LEU A 142 -10.49 -2.28 15.17
C LEU A 142 -11.49 -1.54 16.06
N GLN A 143 -12.24 -0.59 15.50
CA GLN A 143 -13.29 0.13 16.22
C GLN A 143 -14.42 -0.79 16.68
N ARG A 144 -14.83 -1.75 15.84
CA ARG A 144 -15.83 -2.77 16.21
C ARG A 144 -15.35 -3.65 17.37
N LEU A 145 -14.12 -4.13 17.32
CA LEU A 145 -13.53 -4.91 18.41
C LEU A 145 -13.51 -4.13 19.72
N ARG A 146 -13.05 -2.87 19.69
CA ARG A 146 -13.06 -1.98 20.87
C ARG A 146 -14.45 -1.79 21.44
N MET A 147 -15.47 -1.65 20.59
CA MET A 147 -16.86 -1.51 21.01
C MET A 147 -17.34 -2.78 21.71
N VAL A 148 -17.11 -3.97 21.15
CA VAL A 148 -17.54 -5.24 21.76
C VAL A 148 -16.86 -5.46 23.11
N ILE A 149 -15.55 -5.20 23.20
CA ILE A 149 -14.82 -5.33 24.47
C ILE A 149 -15.37 -4.35 25.53
N SER A 150 -15.68 -3.11 25.13
CA SER A 150 -16.29 -2.11 26.01
C SER A 150 -17.67 -2.54 26.51
N GLU A 151 -18.53 -3.05 25.64
CA GLU A 151 -19.84 -3.58 26.03
C GLU A 151 -19.71 -4.80 26.96
N TYR A 152 -18.78 -5.72 26.68
CA TYR A 152 -18.48 -6.84 27.57
C TYR A 152 -18.11 -6.35 28.97
N TYR A 153 -17.21 -5.37 29.07
CA TYR A 153 -16.79 -4.79 30.34
C TYR A 153 -17.96 -4.13 31.10
N LYS A 154 -18.84 -3.40 30.40
CA LYS A 154 -20.00 -2.76 31.04
C LYS A 154 -20.89 -3.76 31.76
N ILE A 155 -21.07 -4.94 31.18
CA ILE A 155 -21.91 -6.03 31.70
C ILE A 155 -21.18 -6.79 32.83
N HIS A 156 -19.95 -7.21 32.59
CA HIS A 156 -19.24 -8.15 33.48
C HIS A 156 -18.36 -7.47 34.53
N LYS A 157 -18.12 -6.16 34.39
CA LYS A 157 -17.17 -5.36 35.19
C LYS A 157 -15.72 -5.87 35.14
N ASN A 158 -15.41 -6.72 34.18
CA ASN A 158 -14.09 -7.22 33.85
C ASN A 158 -13.95 -7.30 32.33
N TYR A 159 -12.74 -7.14 31.81
CA TYR A 159 -12.45 -7.36 30.39
C TYR A 159 -12.44 -8.86 30.09
N PRO A 160 -12.76 -9.27 28.85
CA PRO A 160 -12.72 -10.67 28.49
C PRO A 160 -11.26 -11.18 28.52
N PRO A 161 -11.02 -12.46 28.91
CA PRO A 161 -9.67 -13.01 28.99
C PRO A 161 -9.01 -13.17 27.61
N ASP A 162 -9.82 -13.27 26.55
CA ASP A 162 -9.42 -13.35 25.16
C ASP A 162 -10.54 -12.80 24.25
N LEU A 163 -10.43 -12.98 22.93
CA LEU A 163 -11.45 -12.59 21.96
C LEU A 163 -12.40 -13.73 21.55
N SER A 164 -12.43 -14.84 22.29
CA SER A 164 -13.25 -16.02 21.97
C SER A 164 -14.75 -15.80 22.17
N MET A 165 -15.14 -14.73 22.85
CA MET A 165 -16.56 -14.33 22.98
C MET A 165 -17.17 -13.86 21.65
N LEU A 166 -16.34 -13.57 20.64
CA LEU A 166 -16.78 -13.24 19.30
C LEU A 166 -17.09 -14.53 18.53
N GLU A 167 -18.21 -14.54 17.81
CA GLU A 167 -18.52 -15.62 16.86
C GLU A 167 -17.42 -15.71 15.79
N GLU A 168 -16.91 -14.57 15.33
CA GLU A 168 -15.79 -14.49 14.41
C GLU A 168 -14.94 -13.23 14.70
N VAL A 169 -13.63 -13.42 14.86
CA VAL A 169 -12.67 -12.30 14.86
C VAL A 169 -12.52 -11.81 13.42
N PRO A 170 -12.71 -10.50 13.14
CA PRO A 170 -12.63 -9.99 11.79
C PRO A 170 -11.23 -10.18 11.21
N TYR A 171 -11.15 -10.47 9.92
CA TYR A 171 -9.87 -10.55 9.25
C TYR A 171 -9.15 -9.20 9.21
N LEU A 172 -7.84 -9.28 9.32
CA LEU A 172 -6.89 -8.20 9.26
C LEU A 172 -6.06 -8.34 7.98
N ASP A 173 -5.95 -7.27 7.19
CA ASP A 173 -5.17 -7.22 5.94
C ASP A 173 -4.18 -6.04 5.99
N VAL A 174 -2.97 -6.28 6.49
CA VAL A 174 -1.99 -5.21 6.77
C VAL A 174 -0.99 -5.05 5.64
N TRP A 175 -0.88 -3.82 5.14
CA TRP A 175 0.20 -3.36 4.28
C TRP A 175 1.08 -2.42 5.09
N ALA A 176 2.38 -2.66 5.13
CA ALA A 176 3.30 -1.95 6.00
C ALA A 176 4.66 -1.77 5.34
N LYS A 177 5.39 -0.72 5.69
CA LYS A 177 6.82 -0.64 5.39
C LYS A 177 7.59 -1.25 6.56
N ASP A 178 8.61 -2.05 6.24
CA ASP A 178 9.58 -2.46 7.25
C ASP A 178 10.49 -1.29 7.65
N SER A 179 11.40 -1.53 8.59
CA SER A 179 12.39 -0.53 9.05
C SER A 179 13.28 0.01 7.93
N ASN A 180 13.40 -0.70 6.79
CA ASN A 180 14.18 -0.26 5.63
C ASN A 180 13.32 0.50 4.61
N GLY A 181 12.07 0.83 4.95
CA GLY A 181 11.13 1.51 4.07
C GLY A 181 10.56 0.61 2.95
N LYS A 182 10.84 -0.70 2.98
CA LYS A 182 10.36 -1.64 1.96
C LYS A 182 8.95 -2.07 2.31
N LEU A 183 8.05 -1.88 1.35
CA LEU A 183 6.67 -2.33 1.46
C LEU A 183 6.63 -3.87 1.55
N HIS A 184 5.99 -4.37 2.59
CA HIS A 184 5.61 -5.75 2.76
C HIS A 184 4.10 -5.88 3.07
N HIS A 185 3.58 -7.06 2.82
CA HIS A 185 2.17 -7.40 3.00
C HIS A 185 2.09 -8.59 3.94
N HIS A 186 1.34 -8.44 5.03
CA HIS A 186 1.05 -9.56 5.90
C HIS A 186 -0.08 -10.40 5.29
N LYS A 187 0.03 -11.72 5.45
CA LYS A 187 -1.03 -12.62 5.03
C LYS A 187 -2.31 -12.27 5.80
N LYS A 188 -3.42 -12.12 5.09
CA LYS A 188 -4.74 -11.92 5.69
C LYS A 188 -5.00 -12.98 6.76
N THR A 189 -5.27 -12.55 7.99
CA THR A 189 -5.37 -13.40 9.18
C THR A 189 -6.44 -12.89 10.12
N ASN A 190 -7.01 -13.75 10.95
CA ASN A 190 -7.88 -13.41 12.07
C ASN A 190 -7.28 -13.84 13.42
N GLU A 191 -6.01 -14.23 13.42
CA GLU A 191 -5.29 -14.64 14.62
C GLU A 191 -5.14 -13.48 15.61
N VAL A 192 -5.17 -13.84 16.89
CA VAL A 192 -5.04 -12.91 18.01
C VAL A 192 -3.84 -13.33 18.86
N VAL A 193 -2.98 -12.38 19.16
CA VAL A 193 -1.86 -12.50 20.09
C VAL A 193 -2.29 -11.88 21.42
N LEU A 194 -2.33 -12.71 22.45
CA LEU A 194 -2.58 -12.25 23.82
C LEU A 194 -1.30 -11.66 24.40
N LEU A 195 -1.40 -10.45 24.92
CA LEU A 195 -0.28 -9.77 25.57
C LEU A 195 -0.48 -9.80 27.09
N PRO A 196 0.63 -9.83 27.86
CA PRO A 196 0.58 -9.48 29.27
C PRO A 196 0.12 -8.02 29.41
N ASN A 197 -0.23 -7.63 30.64
CA ASN A 197 -0.57 -6.25 30.97
C ASN A 197 0.50 -5.29 30.41
N ILE A 198 0.06 -4.36 29.57
CA ILE A 198 0.91 -3.45 28.82
C ILE A 198 1.75 -2.58 29.75
N TYR A 199 1.26 -2.29 30.95
CA TYR A 199 1.99 -1.52 31.96
C TYR A 199 3.14 -2.28 32.60
N ASP A 200 3.11 -3.62 32.53
CA ASP A 200 4.18 -4.49 33.01
C ASP A 200 5.16 -4.87 31.90
N SER A 201 4.89 -4.44 30.67
CA SER A 201 5.69 -4.76 29.49
C SER A 201 6.84 -3.78 29.31
N ASP A 202 7.95 -4.29 28.78
CA ASP A 202 9.03 -3.48 28.26
C ASP A 202 8.72 -3.06 26.82
N PHE A 203 9.18 -1.88 26.42
CA PHE A 203 9.05 -1.33 25.07
C PHE A 203 10.43 -1.00 24.53
N GLU A 204 10.69 -1.43 23.31
CA GLU A 204 11.73 -0.89 22.47
C GLU A 204 11.29 0.47 21.95
N VAL A 205 11.97 1.51 22.40
CA VAL A 205 11.71 2.91 22.07
C VAL A 205 12.87 3.41 21.22
N GLU A 206 12.60 3.66 19.95
CA GLU A 206 13.55 4.24 19.02
C GLU A 206 13.31 5.76 18.97
N PHE A 207 14.28 6.51 19.50
CA PHE A 207 14.29 7.96 19.44
C PHE A 207 14.94 8.41 18.14
N LEU A 208 14.30 9.33 17.43
CA LEU A 208 14.70 9.80 16.11
C LEU A 208 14.93 11.32 16.15
N PHE A 209 16.02 11.76 15.57
CA PHE A 209 16.31 13.18 15.35
C PHE A 209 16.76 13.39 13.90
N ASN A 210 16.02 14.19 13.14
CA ASN A 210 16.24 14.42 11.71
C ASN A 210 16.29 15.91 11.33
N ASP A 211 16.26 16.81 12.31
CA ASP A 211 16.18 18.25 12.07
C ASP A 211 17.56 18.88 11.80
N THR A 212 17.56 20.03 11.13
CA THR A 212 18.74 20.89 11.07
C THR A 212 18.81 21.75 12.32
N VAL A 213 20.03 22.15 12.70
CA VAL A 213 20.22 23.11 13.80
C VAL A 213 20.72 24.43 13.28
N VAL A 214 20.14 25.51 13.79
CA VAL A 214 20.63 26.86 13.57
C VAL A 214 21.82 27.07 14.51
N LYS A 215 23.03 27.10 13.95
CA LYS A 215 24.23 27.42 14.73
C LYS A 215 24.15 28.86 15.23
N SER A 216 24.92 29.20 16.28
CA SER A 216 24.99 30.56 16.81
C SER A 216 25.41 31.62 15.77
N SER A 217 25.97 31.20 14.63
CA SER A 217 26.26 32.00 13.43
C SER A 217 25.04 32.34 12.57
N GLY A 218 23.85 31.86 12.90
CA GLY A 218 22.61 32.03 12.12
C GLY A 218 22.52 31.12 10.88
N THR A 219 23.48 30.22 10.68
CA THR A 219 23.49 29.27 9.55
C THR A 219 22.90 27.94 9.98
N GLU A 220 21.94 27.44 9.23
CA GLU A 220 21.46 26.05 9.36
C GLU A 220 22.55 25.08 8.93
N SER A 221 22.78 24.06 9.75
CA SER A 221 23.68 22.98 9.40
C SER A 221 23.19 21.66 9.98
N TYR A 222 23.60 20.57 9.34
CA TYR A 222 23.38 19.24 9.89
C TYR A 222 24.26 19.05 11.13
N PRO A 223 23.70 18.51 12.22
CA PRO A 223 24.48 18.32 13.43
C PRO A 223 25.55 17.25 13.28
N GLU A 224 26.60 17.40 14.06
CA GLU A 224 27.74 16.50 14.10
C GLU A 224 27.57 15.43 15.19
N LYS A 225 27.12 15.85 16.38
CA LYS A 225 26.83 14.97 17.52
C LYS A 225 25.42 15.25 18.06
N VAL A 226 24.63 14.19 18.26
CA VAL A 226 23.36 14.25 18.97
C VAL A 226 23.40 13.24 20.11
N SER A 227 22.96 13.64 21.29
CA SER A 227 22.84 12.77 22.47
C SER A 227 21.43 12.85 23.02
N LEU A 228 20.87 11.72 23.42
CA LEU A 228 19.57 11.64 24.06
C LEU A 228 19.73 11.86 25.57
N VAL A 229 18.92 12.73 26.16
CA VAL A 229 18.90 12.97 27.62
C VAL A 229 17.48 12.84 28.14
N GLY A 230 17.30 12.25 29.32
CA GLY A 230 15.99 12.13 29.93
C GLY A 230 15.98 11.47 31.30
N ASP A 231 14.78 11.27 31.85
CA ASP A 231 14.59 10.65 33.16
C ASP A 231 15.23 9.24 33.24
N PHE A 232 15.25 8.50 32.13
CA PHE A 232 15.82 7.14 32.04
C PHE A 232 17.36 7.08 32.08
N ASN A 233 18.05 8.20 31.91
CA ASN A 233 19.51 8.28 32.01
C ASN A 233 20.00 9.38 32.95
N GLY A 234 19.09 9.94 33.77
CA GLY A 234 19.43 11.03 34.69
C GLY A 234 19.86 12.32 34.00
N PHE A 235 19.45 12.53 32.75
CA PHE A 235 19.87 13.65 31.90
C PHE A 235 21.38 13.67 31.59
N ASP A 236 22.05 12.52 31.62
CA ASP A 236 23.48 12.41 31.30
C ASP A 236 23.71 12.34 29.77
N MET A 237 24.33 13.39 29.22
CA MET A 237 24.60 13.54 27.79
C MET A 237 25.67 12.58 27.26
N GLU A 238 26.52 12.00 28.10
CA GLU A 238 27.55 11.04 27.63
C GLU A 238 27.04 9.59 27.65
N SER A 239 25.89 9.34 28.28
CA SER A 239 25.35 7.99 28.46
C SER A 239 24.66 7.43 27.20
N ASP A 240 24.00 8.28 26.41
CA ASP A 240 23.17 7.87 25.26
C ASP A 240 23.46 8.72 24.00
N VAL A 241 24.69 8.61 23.49
CA VAL A 241 25.07 9.23 22.20
C VAL A 241 24.36 8.50 21.05
N MET A 242 23.69 9.25 20.17
CA MET A 242 22.91 8.70 19.07
C MET A 242 23.80 8.30 17.87
N THR A 243 23.38 7.27 17.15
CA THR A 243 24.05 6.80 15.93
C THR A 243 23.51 7.56 14.73
N LYS A 244 24.40 8.09 13.87
CA LYS A 244 24.04 8.79 12.63
C LYS A 244 23.98 7.82 11.46
N ASP A 245 22.82 7.72 10.80
CA ASP A 245 22.62 6.98 9.56
C ASP A 245 21.80 7.83 8.57
N ASN A 246 22.26 7.97 7.32
CA ASN A 246 21.58 8.74 6.26
C ASN A 246 21.07 10.15 6.69
N ASN A 247 21.87 10.89 7.46
CA ASN A 247 21.52 12.21 8.07
C ASN A 247 20.41 12.18 9.12
N GLN A 248 20.02 11.00 9.60
CA GLN A 248 19.14 10.80 10.74
C GLN A 248 19.94 10.27 11.92
N PHE A 249 19.71 10.81 13.10
CA PHE A 249 20.24 10.29 14.35
C PHE A 249 19.20 9.40 15.00
N HIS A 250 19.61 8.22 15.46
CA HIS A 250 18.74 7.31 16.18
C HIS A 250 19.42 6.65 17.38
N VAL A 251 18.63 6.30 18.39
CA VAL A 251 19.05 5.44 19.50
C VAL A 251 17.86 4.61 19.97
N ILE A 252 18.11 3.35 20.30
CA ILE A 252 17.09 2.41 20.77
C ILE A 252 17.29 2.19 22.27
N LYS A 253 16.22 2.37 23.04
CA LYS A 253 16.18 2.12 24.49
C LYS A 253 15.10 1.09 24.81
N ILE A 254 15.35 0.26 25.81
CA ILE A 254 14.29 -0.57 26.41
C ILE A 254 13.75 0.18 27.62
N LEU A 255 12.50 0.62 27.55
CA LEU A 255 11.82 1.40 28.58
C LEU A 255 10.52 0.71 28.98
N LYS A 256 10.14 0.81 30.25
CA LYS A 256 8.82 0.36 30.69
C LYS A 256 7.76 1.36 30.26
N ALA A 257 6.50 0.92 30.27
CA ALA A 257 5.38 1.85 30.17
C ALA A 257 5.49 2.94 31.25
N GLY A 258 5.36 4.21 30.86
CA GLY A 258 5.42 5.32 31.81
C GLY A 258 5.60 6.69 31.16
N ILE A 259 5.54 7.73 31.98
CA ILE A 259 5.75 9.12 31.54
C ILE A 259 7.22 9.46 31.69
N TYR A 260 7.86 9.88 30.60
CA TYR A 260 9.26 10.25 30.56
C TYR A 260 9.43 11.68 30.05
N ARG A 261 10.29 12.45 30.72
CA ARG A 261 10.83 13.69 30.19
C ARG A 261 12.13 13.37 29.46
N PHE A 262 12.26 13.88 28.25
CA PHE A 262 13.47 13.73 27.47
C PHE A 262 13.66 14.90 26.49
N GLY A 263 14.86 15.02 25.96
CA GLY A 263 15.24 15.98 24.94
C GLY A 263 16.52 15.55 24.24
N PHE A 264 16.98 16.36 23.30
CA PHE A 264 18.19 16.06 22.52
C PHE A 264 19.26 17.11 22.79
N VAL A 265 20.48 16.70 23.12
CA VAL A 265 21.64 17.59 23.15
C VAL A 265 22.31 17.51 21.79
N VAL A 266 22.26 18.60 21.04
CA VAL A 266 22.76 18.70 19.67
C VAL A 266 23.96 19.63 19.65
N ASP A 267 25.13 19.11 19.27
CA ASP A 267 26.42 19.83 19.25
C ASP A 267 26.72 20.58 20.57
N GLY A 268 26.23 20.04 21.70
CA GLY A 268 26.42 20.61 23.05
C GLY A 268 25.29 21.51 23.55
N GLU A 269 24.27 21.79 22.73
CA GLU A 269 23.10 22.59 23.11
C GLU A 269 21.84 21.73 23.28
N LEU A 270 21.11 21.92 24.38
CA LEU A 270 19.85 21.22 24.62
C LEU A 270 18.73 21.77 23.72
N GLN A 271 18.24 20.92 22.83
CA GLN A 271 17.10 21.15 21.95
C GLN A 271 15.87 20.45 22.53
N GLY A 272 14.84 21.24 22.84
CA GLY A 272 13.47 20.78 23.17
C GLY A 272 13.39 19.77 24.32
N LEU A 273 12.88 20.20 25.48
CA LEU A 273 12.49 19.27 26.52
C LEU A 273 11.00 18.95 26.39
N VAL A 274 10.69 17.70 26.07
CA VAL A 274 9.32 17.20 25.95
C VAL A 274 9.01 16.22 27.08
N LYS A 275 7.73 16.09 27.40
CA LYS A 275 7.22 15.14 28.39
C LYS A 275 6.18 14.29 27.70
N GLU A 276 6.56 13.06 27.39
CA GLU A 276 5.69 12.13 26.67
C GLU A 276 5.38 10.91 27.51
N GLU A 277 4.17 10.40 27.34
CA GLU A 277 3.77 9.12 27.90
C GLU A 277 4.17 8.01 26.92
N ILE A 278 5.19 7.23 27.31
CA ILE A 278 5.58 6.01 26.59
C ILE A 278 4.63 4.93 27.06
N VAL A 279 3.46 4.92 26.45
CA VAL A 279 2.48 3.86 26.57
C VAL A 279 2.01 3.58 25.15
N PHE A 280 1.97 2.31 24.79
CA PHE A 280 1.49 1.81 23.49
C PHE A 280 2.46 1.95 22.30
N PRO A 281 2.30 1.11 21.27
CA PRO A 281 2.97 1.35 20.00
C PRO A 281 2.41 2.61 19.33
N SER A 282 3.08 3.71 19.59
CA SER A 282 2.76 5.06 19.10
C SER A 282 3.95 5.56 18.27
N SER A 283 3.65 6.30 17.21
CA SER A 283 4.64 7.09 16.48
C SER A 283 4.39 8.55 16.82
N TYR A 284 5.34 9.17 17.51
CA TYR A 284 5.46 10.61 17.66
C TYR A 284 6.47 11.13 16.64
N ASP A 285 6.57 12.46 16.44
CA ASP A 285 7.47 13.05 15.44
C ASP A 285 8.94 12.61 15.63
N ASN A 286 9.33 12.27 16.87
CA ASN A 286 10.69 11.94 17.29
C ASN A 286 10.80 10.61 18.07
N ILE A 287 9.73 9.83 18.19
CA ILE A 287 9.73 8.56 18.92
C ILE A 287 8.92 7.50 18.18
N LEU A 288 9.49 6.31 18.06
CA LEU A 288 8.79 5.10 17.67
C LEU A 288 8.78 4.13 18.84
N VAL A 289 7.59 3.78 19.33
CA VAL A 289 7.42 2.83 20.44
C VAL A 289 6.98 1.46 19.90
N ARG A 290 7.67 0.39 20.31
CA ARG A 290 7.35 -1.00 19.96
C ARG A 290 7.39 -1.86 21.23
N PRO A 291 6.38 -2.69 21.53
CA PRO A 291 6.49 -3.60 22.67
C PRO A 291 7.62 -4.60 22.43
N VAL A 292 8.40 -4.91 23.48
CA VAL A 292 9.44 -5.94 23.42
C VAL A 292 8.76 -7.28 23.19
N GLY A 293 9.18 -7.99 22.14
CA GLY A 293 8.58 -9.26 21.74
C GLY A 293 7.41 -9.14 20.76
N LEU A 294 7.04 -7.92 20.36
CA LEU A 294 6.10 -7.70 19.28
C LEU A 294 6.75 -8.13 17.95
N LYS A 295 6.30 -9.24 17.39
CA LYS A 295 6.86 -9.78 16.15
C LYS A 295 6.14 -9.15 14.97
N ASP A 296 6.81 -9.06 13.82
CA ASP A 296 6.21 -8.57 12.59
C ASP A 296 5.23 -9.58 11.97
N GLU A 297 4.17 -9.92 12.71
CA GLU A 297 3.26 -11.01 12.37
C GLU A 297 2.01 -10.53 11.62
N GLY A 298 1.63 -9.25 11.79
CA GLY A 298 0.45 -8.68 11.16
C GLY A 298 -0.84 -9.25 11.71
N LYS A 299 -0.93 -9.38 13.04
CA LYS A 299 -2.04 -10.01 13.78
C LYS A 299 -2.79 -9.01 14.65
N TRP A 300 -3.90 -9.42 15.26
CA TRP A 300 -4.53 -8.61 16.31
C TRP A 300 -3.77 -8.78 17.63
N GLY A 301 -3.31 -7.69 18.24
CA GLY A 301 -2.81 -7.70 19.61
C GLY A 301 -3.96 -7.41 20.58
N TYR A 302 -4.10 -8.21 21.65
CA TYR A 302 -5.11 -8.00 22.68
C TYR A 302 -4.51 -8.09 24.09
N ASP A 303 -4.77 -7.07 24.91
CA ASP A 303 -4.42 -7.03 26.34
C ASP A 303 -5.70 -7.18 27.18
N PRO A 304 -5.89 -8.33 27.86
CA PRO A 304 -7.06 -8.59 28.70
C PRO A 304 -7.04 -7.83 30.03
N ALA A 305 -5.90 -7.30 30.49
CA ALA A 305 -5.83 -6.56 31.75
C ALA A 305 -6.54 -5.20 31.63
N ILE A 306 -6.45 -4.57 30.45
CA ILE A 306 -7.02 -3.24 30.17
C ILE A 306 -8.02 -3.21 29.01
N GLY A 307 -8.31 -4.38 28.42
CA GLY A 307 -9.25 -4.51 27.31
C GLY A 307 -8.80 -3.82 26.02
N TYR A 308 -7.49 -3.72 25.81
CA TYR A 308 -6.94 -2.97 24.70
C TYR A 308 -6.70 -3.86 23.48
N VAL A 309 -7.08 -3.37 22.30
CA VAL A 309 -6.86 -4.07 21.03
C VAL A 309 -6.17 -3.15 20.03
N PHE A 310 -5.24 -3.71 19.27
CA PHE A 310 -4.42 -3.01 18.27
C PHE A 310 -3.88 -3.96 17.19
N ILE A 311 -3.17 -3.41 16.20
CA ILE A 311 -2.53 -4.16 15.12
C ILE A 311 -1.09 -4.48 15.50
N ASP A 312 -0.79 -5.76 15.66
CA ASP A 312 0.54 -6.31 15.91
C ASP A 312 1.34 -6.37 14.60
N CYS A 313 2.06 -5.28 14.30
CA CYS A 313 2.94 -5.14 13.15
C CYS A 313 4.11 -4.21 13.53
N THR A 314 5.29 -4.47 12.98
CA THR A 314 6.48 -3.62 13.19
C THR A 314 6.50 -2.38 12.30
N GLY A 315 5.66 -2.35 11.27
CA GLY A 315 5.59 -1.23 10.34
C GLY A 315 5.03 0.04 10.96
N VAL A 316 5.77 1.13 10.77
CA VAL A 316 5.45 2.47 11.27
C VAL A 316 4.13 2.97 10.68
N ASP A 317 3.92 2.75 9.37
CA ASP A 317 2.75 3.20 8.61
C ASP A 317 1.46 2.44 8.95
N ALA A 318 1.57 1.20 9.47
CA ALA A 318 0.40 0.43 9.89
C ALA A 318 -0.33 1.10 11.07
N LYS A 319 0.35 2.02 11.76
CA LYS A 319 -0.13 2.72 12.96
C LYS A 319 -0.32 4.23 12.73
N SER A 320 0.38 4.85 11.76
CA SER A 320 0.42 6.31 11.55
C SER A 320 -0.45 6.82 10.39
N TYR A 321 -1.16 5.96 9.65
CA TYR A 321 -2.16 6.38 8.63
C TYR A 321 -1.59 7.30 7.52
N GLN A 322 -0.34 7.10 7.10
CA GLN A 322 0.20 7.83 5.94
C GLN A 322 -0.07 7.05 4.64
N PRO A 323 -0.68 7.67 3.61
CA PRO A 323 -0.71 7.06 2.28
C PRO A 323 0.73 6.81 1.82
N LEU A 324 1.04 5.58 1.42
CA LEU A 324 2.40 5.10 1.15
C LEU A 324 3.18 5.84 0.04
N TYR A 325 2.52 6.77 -0.65
CA TYR A 325 3.12 7.70 -1.60
C TYR A 325 2.82 9.13 -1.17
N ASN A 326 3.78 9.75 -0.48
CA ASN A 326 3.96 11.20 -0.60
C ASN A 326 4.33 11.45 -2.07
N TYR A 327 3.36 11.89 -2.86
CA TYR A 327 3.60 12.38 -4.23
C TYR A 327 4.15 13.79 -4.19
#